data_AF-A0A9X2HH11-F1
#
_entry.id   AF-A0A9X2HH11-F1
#
_cell.length_a   1.000
_cell.length_b   1.000
_cell.length_c   1.000
_cell.angle_alpha   90.00
_cell.angle_beta   90.00
_cell.angle_gamma   90.00
#
_symmetry.space_group_name_H-M   'P 1'
#
loop_
_entity.id
_entity.type
_entity.pdbx_description
1 polymer ?
#
loop_
_entity_poly.entity_id
_entity_poly.type
_entity_poly.pdbx_seq_one_letter_code
_entity_poly.pdbx_strand_id
1 'polypeptide(L)'
;MDTTAPSARRLDPVLATGPQWRALAEEHRERAAVYAEPFVERRNRGAKHPVEDFLFTYYTLKPGQFVRWHPGAGVVLLDAAERLEWKFYRAARPEELTAAGLSEAEAAEQAGT
;
A
#
# COMPACT_ATOMS: atom_id res chain seq x y z
N MET A 1 20.20 -28.69 -21.74
CA MET A 1 19.46 -27.46 -22.11
C MET A 1 19.07 -26.77 -20.81
N ASP A 2 19.95 -25.91 -20.29
CA ASP A 2 19.64 -25.12 -19.10
C ASP A 2 18.71 -23.97 -19.50
N THR A 3 17.46 -24.05 -19.06
CA THR A 3 16.51 -22.96 -19.19
C THR A 3 16.67 -22.06 -17.96
N THR A 4 17.50 -21.03 -18.05
CA THR A 4 17.49 -19.94 -17.07
C THR A 4 16.16 -19.20 -17.22
N ALA A 5 15.27 -19.35 -16.23
CA ALA A 5 14.03 -18.59 -16.16
C ALA A 5 14.33 -17.07 -16.25
N PRO A 6 13.47 -16.28 -16.91
CA PRO A 6 13.66 -14.82 -16.96
C PRO A 6 13.68 -14.29 -15.53
N SER A 7 14.83 -13.74 -15.13
CA SER A 7 14.97 -13.10 -13.83
C SER A 7 13.97 -11.96 -13.76
N ALA A 8 13.06 -11.99 -12.78
CA ALA A 8 12.09 -10.92 -12.57
C ALA A 8 12.84 -9.59 -12.52
N ARG A 9 12.42 -8.63 -13.35
CA ARG A 9 13.06 -7.31 -13.43
C ARG A 9 13.09 -6.73 -12.02
N ARG A 10 14.29 -6.59 -11.45
CA ARG A 10 14.48 -5.92 -10.16
C ARG A 10 14.00 -4.48 -10.35
N LEU A 11 12.99 -4.08 -9.60
CA LEU A 11 12.63 -2.68 -9.49
C LEU A 11 13.66 -2.03 -8.56
N ASP A 12 14.21 -0.90 -8.99
CA ASP A 12 15.08 -0.10 -8.14
C ASP A 12 14.22 0.45 -6.99
N PRO A 13 14.59 0.21 -5.72
CA PRO A 13 13.75 0.58 -4.60
C PRO A 13 13.66 2.10 -4.50
N VAL A 14 12.44 2.63 -4.37
CA VAL A 14 12.19 4.06 -4.19
C VAL A 14 11.80 4.32 -2.74
N LEU A 15 12.42 5.33 -2.12
CA LEU A 15 12.13 5.69 -0.75
C LEU A 15 10.92 6.63 -0.63
N ALA A 16 10.06 6.38 0.35
CA ALA A 16 9.08 7.35 0.82
C ALA A 16 9.22 7.54 2.34
N THR A 17 9.46 8.78 2.75
CA THR A 17 9.59 9.13 4.18
C THR A 17 8.26 8.99 4.91
N GLY A 18 8.32 8.82 6.23
CA GLY A 18 7.14 8.73 7.10
C GLY A 18 6.06 9.79 6.82
N PRO A 19 6.40 11.09 6.77
CA PRO A 19 5.42 12.14 6.47
C PRO A 19 4.86 12.07 5.05
N GLN A 20 5.69 11.78 4.04
CA GLN A 20 5.28 11.76 2.64
C GLN A 20 4.24 10.67 2.37
N TRP A 21 4.52 9.43 2.78
CA TRP A 21 3.61 8.33 2.46
C TRP A 21 2.31 8.44 3.27
N ARG A 22 2.35 8.96 4.51
CA ARG A 22 1.14 9.19 5.31
C ARG A 22 0.24 10.25 4.67
N ALA A 23 0.81 11.32 4.13
CA ALA A 23 0.05 12.33 3.40
C ALA A 23 -0.63 11.73 2.15
N LEU A 24 0.10 10.92 1.36
CA LEU A 24 -0.47 10.23 0.19
C LEU A 24 -1.57 9.22 0.59
N ALA A 25 -1.37 8.49 1.69
CA ALA A 25 -2.34 7.54 2.20
C ALA A 25 -3.63 8.24 2.64
N GLU A 26 -3.51 9.41 3.25
CA GLU A 26 -4.65 10.21 3.70
C GLU A 26 -5.42 10.82 2.51
N GLU A 27 -4.72 11.42 1.55
CA GLU A 27 -5.35 11.95 0.33
C GLU A 27 -6.10 10.86 -0.43
N HIS A 28 -5.51 9.65 -0.53
CA HIS A 28 -6.21 8.50 -1.12
C HIS A 28 -7.43 8.10 -0.31
N ARG A 29 -7.32 8.03 1.03
CA ARG A 29 -8.43 7.68 1.92
C ARG A 29 -9.60 8.64 1.72
N GLU A 30 -9.34 9.95 1.72
CA GLU A 30 -10.36 11.00 1.53
C GLU A 30 -11.06 10.85 0.17
N ARG A 31 -10.30 10.73 -0.92
CA ARG A 31 -10.87 10.57 -2.27
C ARG A 31 -11.71 9.30 -2.41
N ALA A 32 -11.24 8.19 -1.83
CA ALA A 32 -11.94 6.91 -1.90
C ALA A 32 -13.17 6.87 -0.98
N ALA A 33 -13.12 7.54 0.18
CA ALA A 33 -14.19 7.60 1.16
C ALA A 33 -15.49 8.17 0.58
N VAL A 34 -15.40 9.16 -0.32
CA VAL A 34 -16.54 9.75 -1.04
C VAL A 34 -17.43 8.69 -1.71
N TYR A 35 -16.85 7.56 -2.14
CA TYR A 35 -17.59 6.46 -2.75
C TYR A 35 -17.85 5.30 -1.77
N ALA A 36 -16.90 5.00 -0.89
CA ALA A 36 -16.97 3.88 0.03
C ALA A 36 -17.97 4.10 1.17
N GLU A 37 -18.00 5.29 1.76
CA GLU A 37 -18.83 5.59 2.93
C GLU A 37 -20.33 5.56 2.59
N PRO A 38 -20.82 6.19 1.51
CA PRO A 38 -22.23 6.10 1.15
C PRO A 38 -22.70 4.65 0.92
N PHE A 39 -21.84 3.83 0.30
CA PHE A 39 -22.13 2.40 0.11
C PHE A 39 -22.27 1.66 1.44
N VAL A 40 -21.34 1.87 2.38
CA VAL A 40 -21.39 1.26 3.71
C VAL A 40 -22.62 1.71 4.49
N GLU A 41 -22.92 3.01 4.50
CA GLU A 41 -24.10 3.53 5.18
C GLU A 41 -25.40 2.94 4.62
N ARG A 42 -25.57 2.90 3.29
CA ARG A 42 -26.76 2.28 2.67
C ARG A 42 -26.92 0.83 3.09
N ARG A 43 -25.82 0.07 3.08
CA ARG A 43 -25.85 -1.35 3.44
C ARG A 43 -26.19 -1.57 4.91
N ASN A 44 -25.68 -0.73 5.82
CA ASN A 44 -26.04 -0.77 7.24
C ASN A 44 -27.53 -0.46 7.48
N ARG A 45 -28.13 0.37 6.63
CA ARG A 45 -29.56 0.73 6.65
C ARG A 45 -30.46 -0.22 5.84
N GLY A 46 -29.89 -1.24 5.19
CA GLY A 46 -30.64 -2.15 4.30
C GLY A 46 -31.13 -1.51 2.99
N ALA A 47 -30.65 -0.31 2.64
CA ALA A 47 -31.02 0.38 1.41
C ALA A 47 -30.16 -0.09 0.21
N LYS A 48 -30.71 -0.02 -1.00
CA LYS A 48 -30.01 -0.35 -2.25
C LYS A 48 -29.95 0.85 -3.18
N HIS A 49 -28.83 1.01 -3.88
CA HIS A 49 -28.68 1.97 -4.97
C HIS A 49 -28.13 1.25 -6.21
N PRO A 50 -28.97 0.93 -7.22
CA PRO A 50 -28.60 -0.01 -8.28
C PRO A 50 -27.37 0.37 -9.11
N VAL A 51 -27.09 1.68 -9.29
CA VAL A 51 -25.91 2.14 -10.03
C VAL A 51 -24.66 2.16 -9.15
N GLU A 52 -24.67 2.93 -8.06
CA GLU A 52 -23.50 3.04 -7.17
C GLU A 52 -23.08 1.72 -6.49
N ASP A 53 -24.01 0.82 -6.19
CA ASP A 53 -23.68 -0.48 -5.58
C ASP A 53 -23.02 -1.44 -6.59
N PHE A 54 -23.10 -1.13 -7.89
CA PHE A 54 -22.56 -1.97 -8.95
C PHE A 54 -21.05 -2.16 -8.80
N LEU A 55 -20.27 -1.11 -8.55
CA LEU A 55 -18.80 -1.23 -8.48
C LEU A 55 -18.34 -2.20 -7.38
N PHE A 56 -18.92 -2.08 -6.18
CA PHE A 56 -18.58 -2.92 -5.03
C PHE A 56 -19.08 -4.36 -5.17
N THR A 57 -20.18 -4.56 -5.89
CA THR A 57 -20.78 -5.89 -6.10
C THR A 57 -20.16 -6.61 -7.30
N TYR A 58 -19.99 -5.93 -8.43
CA TYR A 58 -19.51 -6.51 -9.69
C TYR A 58 -18.04 -6.94 -9.59
N TYR A 59 -17.18 -6.09 -9.04
CA TYR A 59 -15.76 -6.42 -8.85
C TYR A 59 -15.47 -7.10 -7.51
N THR A 60 -16.49 -7.34 -6.68
CA THR A 60 -16.33 -7.82 -5.30
C THR A 60 -15.33 -6.96 -4.52
N LEU A 61 -15.37 -5.65 -4.75
CA LEU A 61 -14.46 -4.69 -4.15
C LEU A 61 -14.91 -4.43 -2.71
N LYS A 62 -14.04 -4.67 -1.73
CA LYS A 62 -14.36 -4.40 -0.33
C LYS A 62 -14.10 -2.92 -0.01
N PRO A 63 -15.06 -2.16 0.56
CA PRO A 63 -14.89 -0.74 0.86
C PRO A 63 -13.64 -0.45 1.70
N GLY A 64 -13.41 -1.25 2.76
CA GLY A 64 -12.23 -1.10 3.62
C GLY A 64 -10.90 -1.38 2.91
N GLN A 65 -10.89 -2.18 1.84
CA GLN A 65 -9.71 -2.37 1.00
C GLN A 65 -9.57 -1.23 -0.02
N PHE A 66 -10.68 -0.69 -0.51
CA PHE A 66 -10.68 0.39 -1.50
C PHE A 66 -10.11 1.70 -0.94
N VAL A 67 -10.47 2.05 0.30
CA VAL A 67 -9.95 3.25 0.98
C VAL A 67 -8.48 3.13 1.43
N ARG A 68 -7.91 1.93 1.33
CA ARG A 68 -6.56 1.65 1.80
C ARG A 68 -5.55 1.90 0.69
N TRP A 69 -4.64 2.83 0.94
CA TRP A 69 -3.56 3.13 0.03
C TRP A 69 -2.39 2.14 0.14
N HIS A 70 -1.83 1.82 -1.03
CA HIS A 70 -0.62 1.03 -1.21
C HIS A 70 0.34 1.79 -2.15
N PRO A 71 1.64 1.87 -1.85
CA PRO A 71 2.60 2.63 -2.64
C PRO A 71 2.98 1.95 -3.97
N GLY A 72 2.58 0.68 -4.16
CA GLY A 72 3.05 -0.16 -5.27
C GLY A 72 4.27 -1.00 -4.89
N ALA A 73 4.69 -1.88 -5.80
CA ALA A 73 5.86 -2.73 -5.61
C ALA A 73 7.15 -1.93 -5.77
N GLY A 74 8.18 -2.26 -4.98
CA GLY A 74 9.49 -1.59 -5.04
C GLY A 74 9.55 -0.26 -4.31
N VAL A 75 8.55 0.12 -3.51
CA VAL A 75 8.63 1.30 -2.66
C VAL A 75 8.94 0.89 -1.22
N VAL A 76 9.93 1.54 -0.62
CA VAL A 76 10.29 1.37 0.79
C VAL A 76 9.70 2.52 1.59
N LEU A 77 8.89 2.18 2.60
CA LEU A 77 8.28 3.15 3.51
C LEU A 77 9.12 3.23 4.79
N LEU A 78 9.57 4.44 5.15
CA LEU A 78 10.16 4.69 6.47
C LEU A 78 9.07 4.86 7.53
N ASP A 79 9.43 4.60 8.79
CA ASP A 79 8.54 4.75 9.96
C ASP A 79 7.20 4.02 9.81
N ALA A 80 7.21 2.81 9.26
CA ALA A 80 6.00 2.09 8.85
C ALA A 80 5.92 0.67 9.45
N ALA A 81 6.37 0.48 10.69
CA ALA A 81 6.34 -0.81 11.38
C ALA A 81 4.93 -1.42 11.41
N GLU A 82 3.89 -0.59 11.49
CA GLU A 82 2.48 -1.00 11.45
C GLU A 82 2.07 -1.68 10.13
N ARG A 83 2.84 -1.49 9.05
CA ARG A 83 2.58 -2.15 7.75
C ARG A 83 3.12 -3.57 7.70
N LEU A 84 3.98 -3.99 8.63
CA LEU A 84 4.52 -5.36 8.66
C LEU A 84 3.44 -6.42 8.96
N GLU A 85 2.36 -6.03 9.64
CA GLU A 85 1.21 -6.92 9.89
C GLU A 85 0.35 -7.14 8.65
N TRP A 86 0.60 -6.40 7.55
CA TRP A 86 -0.23 -6.44 6.37
C TRP A 86 0.30 -7.44 5.35
N LYS A 87 -0.64 -8.11 4.68
CA LYS A 87 -0.31 -8.95 3.53
C LYS A 87 0.44 -8.13 2.47
N PHE A 88 1.46 -8.75 1.87
CA PHE A 88 2.33 -8.17 0.83
C PHE A 88 3.41 -7.20 1.30
N TYR A 89 3.55 -6.98 2.61
CA TYR A 89 4.65 -6.20 3.19
C TYR A 89 5.66 -7.10 3.89
N ARG A 90 6.90 -6.60 3.98
CA ARG A 90 8.00 -7.18 4.75
C ARG A 90 8.95 -6.08 5.18
N ALA A 91 9.79 -6.35 6.17
CA ALA A 91 10.89 -5.45 6.50
C ALA A 91 11.83 -5.30 5.29
N ALA A 92 12.26 -4.06 5.04
CA ALA A 92 13.29 -3.77 4.05
C ALA A 92 14.64 -4.24 4.60
N ARG A 93 15.48 -4.81 3.72
CA ARG A 93 16.84 -5.20 4.11
C ARG A 93 17.76 -3.97 4.08
N PRO A 94 18.85 -3.93 4.88
CA PRO A 94 19.77 -2.80 4.87
C PRO A 94 20.26 -2.42 3.46
N GLU A 95 20.58 -3.39 2.61
CA GLU A 95 21.00 -3.16 1.23
C GLU A 95 19.92 -2.52 0.35
N GLU A 96 18.64 -2.74 0.65
CA GLU A 96 17.52 -2.14 -0.07
C GLU A 96 17.29 -0.70 0.38
N LEU A 97 17.52 -0.41 1.66
CA LEU A 97 17.47 0.94 2.22
C LEU A 97 18.61 1.80 1.64
N THR A 98 19.84 1.27 1.60
CA THR A 98 20.97 1.96 0.98
C THR A 98 20.75 2.16 -0.52
N ALA A 99 20.26 1.15 -1.24
CA ALA A 99 19.94 1.27 -2.66
C ALA A 99 18.82 2.29 -2.94
N ALA A 100 17.91 2.50 -2.00
CA ALA A 100 16.86 3.52 -2.07
C ALA A 100 17.33 4.93 -1.70
N GLY A 101 18.59 5.08 -1.26
CA GLY A 101 19.23 6.37 -1.00
C GLY A 101 19.48 6.71 0.48
N LEU A 102 19.28 5.79 1.43
CA LEU A 102 19.71 6.00 2.83
C LEU A 102 21.22 5.84 2.95
N SER A 103 21.83 6.56 3.91
CA SER A 103 23.18 6.22 4.34
C SER A 103 23.20 4.87 5.06
N GLU A 104 24.37 4.22 5.12
CA GLU A 104 24.52 2.94 5.84
C GLU A 104 24.14 3.04 7.32
N ALA A 105 24.39 4.18 7.96
CA ALA A 105 24.04 4.43 9.35
C ALA A 105 22.51 4.52 9.54
N GLU A 106 21.82 5.29 8.70
CA GLU A 106 20.36 5.41 8.73
C GLU A 106 19.67 4.09 8.38
N ALA A 107 20.25 3.32 7.43
CA ALA A 107 19.74 2.01 7.07
C ALA A 107 19.82 1.01 8.23
N ALA A 108 20.89 1.05 9.03
CA ALA A 108 21.05 0.20 10.20
C ALA A 108 20.05 0.55 11.32
N GLU A 109 19.79 1.84 11.55
CA GLU A 109 18.79 2.32 12.52
C GLU A 109 17.37 1.87 12.11
N GLN A 110 17.02 2.06 10.84
CA GLN A 110 15.71 1.68 10.30
C GLN A 110 15.48 0.16 10.31
N ALA A 111 16.53 -0.65 10.11
CA ALA A 111 16.44 -2.11 10.12
C ALA A 111 16.36 -2.71 11.54
N GLY A 112 16.75 -1.94 12.57
CA GLY A 112 16.71 -2.35 13.97
C GLY A 112 15.39 -2.05 14.70
N THR A 113 14.45 -1.36 14.04
CA THR A 113 13.14 -0.94 14.57
C THR A 113 12.03 -1.82 13.98
#